data_AF-A0A183KYY0-F1
#
_entry.id   AF-A0A183KYY0-F1
#
_cell.length_a   1.000
_cell.length_b   1.000
_cell.length_c   1.000
_cell.angle_alpha   90.00
_cell.angle_beta   90.00
_cell.angle_gamma   90.00
#
_symmetry.space_group_name_H-M   'P 1'
#
loop_
_entity.id
_entity.type
_entity.pdbx_description
1 polymer ?
#
loop_
_entity_poly.entity_id
_entity_poly.type
_entity_poly.pdbx_seq_one_letter_code
_entity_poly.pdbx_strand_id
1 'polypeptide(L)' 'MNRLDIEAAHTDLPIDVNPPTTEEIRMATRQIKSGEAAGLDNIPAEALKSDIEVTTNMLHLLFGKI' A
#
# COMPACT_ATOMS: atom_id res chain seq x y z
N MET A 1 32.70 16.07 8.65
CA MET A 1 32.14 14.77 9.07
C MET A 1 31.03 15.12 10.05
N ASN A 2 29.76 14.73 9.88
CA ASN A 2 29.26 13.39 9.58
C ASN A 2 27.96 13.51 8.74
N ARG A 3 27.89 12.83 7.59
CA ARG A 3 26.62 12.54 6.91
C ARG A 3 25.97 11.41 7.70
N LEU A 4 24.73 11.63 8.11
CA LEU A 4 23.86 10.62 8.70
C LEU A 4 23.62 9.55 7.63
N ASP A 5 24.56 8.61 7.48
CA ASP A 5 24.35 7.38 6.70
C ASP A 5 23.42 6.50 7.53
N ILE A 6 22.12 6.80 7.42
CA ILE A 6 21.10 5.79 7.64
C ILE A 6 21.28 4.81 6.49
N GLU A 7 22.09 3.79 6.74
CA GLU A 7 22.08 2.54 6.01
C GLU A 7 20.68 1.95 6.25
N ALA A 8 19.73 2.32 5.40
CA ALA A 8 18.52 1.57 5.26
C ALA A 8 18.98 0.17 4.86
N ALA A 9 18.85 -0.79 5.77
CA ALA A 9 18.98 -2.20 5.43
C ALA A 9 18.05 -2.38 4.23
N HIS A 10 18.64 -2.51 3.04
CA HIS A 10 17.90 -2.91 1.87
C HIS A 10 17.47 -4.32 2.20
N THR A 11 16.27 -4.45 2.76
CA THR A 11 15.58 -5.72 2.78
C THR A 11 15.41 -6.03 1.31
N ASP A 12 16.36 -6.78 0.75
CA ASP A 12 16.29 -7.46 -0.54
C ASP A 12 15.19 -8.51 -0.44
N LEU A 13 13.97 -8.08 -0.12
CA LEU A 13 12.79 -8.88 -0.31
C LEU A 13 12.54 -8.76 -1.81
N PRO A 14 12.86 -9.80 -2.61
CA PRO A 14 12.64 -9.73 -4.04
C PRO A 14 11.16 -9.45 -4.26
N ILE A 15 10.86 -8.27 -4.78
CA ILE A 15 9.52 -7.96 -5.25
C ILE A 15 9.29 -8.90 -6.41
N ASP A 16 8.32 -9.80 -6.28
CA ASP A 16 7.92 -10.64 -7.39
C ASP A 16 7.30 -9.74 -8.46
N VAL A 17 8.06 -9.52 -9.54
CA VAL A 17 7.63 -8.73 -10.70
C VAL A 17 6.74 -9.53 -11.64
N ASN A 18 6.47 -10.81 -11.33
CA ASN A 18 5.52 -11.60 -12.11
C ASN A 18 4.10 -11.04 -11.91
N PRO A 19 3.29 -11.01 -12.97
CA PRO A 19 1.88 -10.66 -12.84
C PRO A 19 1.17 -11.57 -11.83
N PRO A 20 0.30 -11.02 -10.96
CA PRO A 20 -0.43 -11.81 -9.98
C PRO A 20 -1.33 -12.83 -10.69
N THR A 21 -1.39 -14.03 -10.12
CA THR A 21 -2.24 -15.10 -10.63
C THR A 21 -3.72 -14.79 -10.38
N THR A 22 -4.60 -15.38 -11.21
CA THR A 22 -6.05 -15.28 -11.02
C THR A 22 -6.49 -15.78 -9.65
N GLU A 23 -5.79 -16.75 -9.07
CA GLU A 23 -6.10 -17.27 -7.74
C GLU A 23 -5.79 -16.26 -6.64
N GLU A 24 -4.64 -15.60 -6.70
CA GLU A 24 -4.25 -14.56 -5.75
C GLU A 24 -5.23 -13.39 -5.77
N ILE A 25 -5.62 -12.92 -6.95
CA ILE A 25 -6.63 -11.87 -7.11
C ILE A 25 -7.97 -12.30 -6.49
N ARG A 26 -8.37 -13.56 -6.68
CA ARG A 26 -9.62 -14.11 -6.13
C ARG A 26 -9.56 -14.29 -4.61
N MET A 27 -8.42 -14.69 -4.06
CA MET A 27 -8.18 -14.78 -2.62
C MET A 27 -8.19 -13.41 -1.96
N ALA A 28 -7.45 -12.45 -2.51
CA ALA A 28 -7.43 -11.07 -2.01
C ALA A 28 -8.84 -10.44 -2.04
N THR A 29 -9.60 -10.64 -3.13
CA THR A 29 -10.99 -10.15 -3.22
C THR A 29 -11.90 -10.77 -2.16
N ARG A 30 -11.70 -12.05 -1.81
CA ARG A 30 -12.44 -12.73 -0.74
C ARG A 30 -12.10 -12.16 0.64
N GLN A 31 -10.81 -11.95 0.92
CA GLN A 31 -10.33 -11.36 2.18
C GLN A 31 -10.83 -9.93 2.40
N ILE A 32 -10.81 -9.10 1.34
CA ILE A 32 -11.35 -7.74 1.36
C ILE A 32 -12.85 -7.76 1.70
N LYS A 33 -13.60 -8.70 1.13
CA LYS A 33 -15.04 -8.85 1.40
C LYS A 33 -15.34 -9.42 2.79
N SER A 34 -14.47 -10.27 3.34
CA SER A 34 -14.66 -10.86 4.67
C SER A 34 -14.20 -9.95 5.81
N GLY A 35 -13.63 -8.77 5.52
CA GLY A 35 -13.07 -7.88 6.54
C GLY A 35 -11.79 -8.41 7.19
N GLU A 36 -11.25 -9.52 6.68
CA GLU A 36 -9.95 -10.07 7.06
C GLU A 36 -8.83 -9.43 6.24
N ALA A 37 -8.96 -8.14 5.94
CA ALA A 37 -7.90 -7.34 5.34
C ALA A 37 -6.78 -7.00 6.35
N ALA A 38 -6.54 -7.86 7.35
CA ALA A 38 -5.24 -7.99 7.98
C ALA A 38 -4.32 -8.65 6.94
N GLY A 39 -4.01 -7.89 5.90
CA GLY A 39 -3.29 -8.37 4.75
C GLY A 39 -1.90 -8.85 5.14
N LEU A 40 -1.35 -9.64 4.25
CA LEU A 40 0.05 -9.94 3.93
C LEU A 40 1.17 -9.01 4.49
N ASP A 41 0.89 -7.79 4.97
CA ASP A 41 1.83 -6.85 5.63
C ASP A 41 1.35 -6.26 6.98
N ASN A 42 0.26 -6.74 7.59
CA ASN A 42 -0.31 -6.22 8.85
C ASN A 42 -0.61 -4.71 8.86
N ILE A 43 -0.83 -4.08 7.70
CA ILE A 43 -1.15 -2.64 7.65
C ILE A 43 -2.55 -2.41 8.24
N PRO A 44 -2.70 -1.60 9.31
CA PRO A 44 -3.99 -1.34 9.93
C PRO A 44 -4.98 -0.68 8.95
N ALA A 45 -6.25 -1.01 9.08
CA ALA A 45 -7.32 -0.42 8.25
C ALA A 45 -7.36 1.12 8.38
N GLU A 46 -6.94 1.66 9.52
CA GLU A 46 -6.79 3.08 9.81
C GLU A 46 -5.73 3.76 8.93
N ALA A 47 -4.64 3.05 8.61
CA ALA A 47 -3.60 3.56 7.72
C ALA A 47 -4.11 3.67 6.27
N LEU A 48 -4.84 2.65 5.80
CA LEU A 48 -5.48 2.68 4.48
C LEU A 48 -6.49 3.84 4.36
N LYS A 49 -7.23 4.12 5.43
CA LYS A 49 -8.18 5.24 5.45
C LYS A 49 -7.48 6.60 5.32
N SER A 50 -6.34 6.79 5.99
CA SER A 50 -5.54 8.01 5.89
C SER A 50 -4.99 8.21 4.47
N ASP A 51 -4.50 7.14 3.83
CA ASP A 51 -3.97 7.23 2.47
C ASP A 51 -5.06 7.59 1.45
N ILE A 52 -6.27 7.04 1.63
CA ILE A 52 -7.44 7.38 0.81
C ILE A 52 -7.82 8.87 0.99
N GLU A 53 -7.83 9.38 2.22
CA GLU A 53 -8.15 10.79 2.52
C GLU A 53 -7.13 11.75 1.93
N VAL A 54 -5.83 11.47 2.11
CA VAL A 54 -4.74 12.27 1.56
C VAL A 54 -4.79 12.25 0.03
N THR A 55 -4.99 11.07 -0.58
CA THR A 55 -5.13 10.92 -2.03
C THR A 55 -6.34 11.70 -2.56
N THR A 56 -7.48 11.64 -1.85
CA THR A 56 -8.70 12.38 -2.22
C THR A 56 -8.47 13.88 -2.16
N ASN A 57 -7.82 14.38 -1.11
CA ASN A 57 -7.51 15.81 -0.96
C ASN A 57 -6.53 16.29 -2.05
N MET A 58 -5.51 15.50 -2.38
CA MET A 58 -4.59 15.82 -3.48
C MET A 58 -5.31 15.86 -4.83
N LEU A 59 -6.16 14.88 -5.12
CA LEU A 59 -6.97 14.87 -6.34
C LEU A 59 -7.93 16.07 -6.39
N HIS A 60 -8.55 16.43 -5.26
CA HIS A 60 -9.43 17.59 -5.18
C HIS A 60 -8.67 18.91 -5.42
N LEU A 61 -7.43 19.03 -4.95
CA LEU A 61 -6.58 20.19 -5.24
C LEU A 61 -6.16 20.25 -6.72
N LEU A 62 -5.85 19.08 -7.31
CA LEU A 62 -5.39 18.97 -8.70
C LEU A 62 -6.52 19.19 -9.71
N PHE A 63 -7.73 18.74 -9.40
CA PHE A 63 -8.88 18.76 -10.33
C PHE A 63 -9.99 19.73 -9.93
N GLY A 64 -10.01 20.24 -8.70
CA GLY A 64 -11.05 21.17 -8.18
C GLY A 64 -10.83 22.64 -8.57
N LYS A 65 -9.85 22.93 -9.42
CA LYS A 65 -9.54 24.27 -9.93
C LYS A 65 -9.67 24.38 -11.45
N ILE A 66 -10.43 23.46 -12.05
CA ILE A 66 -10.86 23.48 -13.45
C ILE A 66 -12.31 23.98 -13.50
#